data_AF-A0A455VGW0-F1
#
_entry.id   AF-A0A455VGW0-F1
#
_cell.length_a   1.000
_cell.length_b   1.000
_cell.length_c   1.000
_cell.angle_alpha   90.00
_cell.angle_beta   90.00
_cell.angle_gamma   90.00
#
_symmetry.space_group_name_H-M   'P 1'
#
loop_
_entity.id
_entity.type
_entity.pdbx_description
1 polymer ?
#
loop_
_entity_poly.entity_id
_entity_poly.type
_entity_poly.pdbx_seq_one_letter_code
_entity_poly.pdbx_strand_id
1 'polypeptide(L)'
;MERTEGELHIHASRQSMLLPNGFCLYQRLDEHGIHIKSITPKGASLLIRLDPPEQQLPAREVLQNSLTSGYSIVLNLPLTPSHWAGEFVGFPLNQGSNPA
;
A
#
# COMPACT_ATOMS: atom_id res chain seq x y z
N MET A 1 -2.13 -0.02 21.14
CA MET A 1 -2.95 -0.54 20.03
C MET A 1 -2.74 0.42 18.87
N GLU A 2 -1.64 0.26 18.16
CA GLU A 2 -1.30 1.13 17.03
C GLU A 2 -2.21 0.71 15.89
N ARG A 3 -3.10 1.61 15.47
CA ARG A 3 -4.06 1.34 14.40
C ARG A 3 -3.25 1.23 13.11
N THR A 4 -3.04 0.01 12.67
CA THR A 4 -2.41 -0.33 11.40
C THR A 4 -3.36 0.09 10.28
N GLU A 5 -3.54 1.39 10.06
CA GLU A 5 -4.41 1.91 9.01
C GLU A 5 -3.62 1.89 7.68
N GLY A 6 -4.26 1.42 6.62
CA GLY A 6 -3.63 1.42 5.31
C GLY A 6 -3.79 2.77 4.65
N GLU A 7 -2.72 3.35 4.11
CA GLU A 7 -2.78 4.64 3.42
C GLU A 7 -2.19 4.54 2.01
N LEU A 8 -2.96 5.00 1.02
CA LEU A 8 -2.60 5.06 -0.40
C LEU A 8 -2.57 6.52 -0.83
N HIS A 9 -1.42 6.94 -1.33
CA HIS A 9 -1.23 8.28 -1.86
C HIS A 9 -1.11 8.21 -3.37
N ILE A 10 -1.98 8.92 -4.08
CA ILE A 10 -1.96 9.01 -5.54
C ILE A 10 -1.50 10.40 -5.91
N HIS A 11 -0.47 10.47 -6.75
CA HIS A 11 0.08 11.73 -7.25
C HIS A 11 -0.05 11.78 -8.77
N ALA A 12 -0.50 12.91 -9.31
CA ALA A 12 -0.41 13.15 -10.74
C ALA A 12 1.05 13.45 -11.11
N SER A 13 1.62 12.71 -12.08
CA SER A 13 3.00 12.91 -12.52
C SER A 13 3.20 14.22 -13.28
N ARG A 14 2.11 14.84 -13.77
CA ARG A 14 2.12 16.14 -14.47
C ARG A 14 1.16 17.13 -13.83
N GLN A 15 1.62 18.37 -13.63
CA GLN A 15 0.85 19.50 -13.09
C GLN A 15 -0.34 19.92 -13.96
N SER A 16 -0.34 19.55 -15.25
CA SER A 16 -1.43 19.82 -16.20
C SER A 16 -2.41 18.65 -16.33
N MET A 17 -2.22 17.58 -15.56
CA MET A 17 -3.09 16.40 -15.57
C MET A 17 -4.15 16.56 -14.48
N LEU A 18 -5.41 16.33 -14.85
CA LEU A 18 -6.52 16.39 -13.91
C LEU A 18 -6.36 15.31 -12.83
N LEU A 19 -6.66 15.69 -11.58
CA LEU A 19 -6.69 14.75 -10.47
C LEU A 19 -7.68 13.62 -10.79
N PRO A 20 -7.36 12.34 -10.51
CA PRO A 20 -8.33 11.28 -10.72
C PRO A 20 -9.52 11.53 -9.81
N ASN A 21 -10.72 11.30 -10.34
CA ASN A 21 -11.94 11.50 -9.59
C ASN A 21 -12.00 10.49 -8.44
N GLY A 22 -11.99 10.98 -7.20
CA GLY A 22 -12.06 10.13 -6.01
C GLY A 22 -13.28 9.21 -6.01
N PHE A 23 -14.41 9.64 -6.56
CA PHE A 23 -15.63 8.83 -6.66
C PHE A 23 -15.45 7.63 -7.61
N CYS A 24 -14.81 7.83 -8.77
CA CYS A 24 -14.54 6.73 -9.69
C CYS A 24 -13.55 5.71 -9.11
N LEU A 25 -12.56 6.19 -8.35
CA LEU A 25 -11.63 5.32 -7.64
C LEU A 25 -12.35 4.54 -6.54
N TYR A 26 -13.22 5.19 -5.77
CA TYR A 26 -14.07 4.53 -4.78
C TYR A 26 -14.90 3.43 -5.41
N GLN A 27 -15.62 3.75 -6.49
CA GLN A 27 -16.47 2.78 -7.18
C GLN A 27 -15.69 1.55 -7.60
N ARG A 28 -14.49 1.73 -8.17
CA ARG A 28 -13.69 0.58 -8.60
C ARG A 28 -13.14 -0.23 -7.42
N LEU A 29 -12.78 0.42 -6.32
CA LEU A 29 -12.38 -0.27 -5.10
C LEU A 29 -13.57 -1.09 -4.55
N ASP A 30 -14.76 -0.49 -4.50
CA ASP A 30 -16.00 -1.12 -4.05
C ASP A 30 -16.41 -2.32 -4.94
N GLU A 31 -16.29 -2.20 -6.26
CA GLU A 31 -16.51 -3.29 -7.23
C GLU A 31 -15.59 -4.50 -7.00
N HIS A 32 -14.39 -4.25 -6.47
CA HIS A 32 -13.42 -5.29 -6.11
C HIS A 32 -13.53 -5.75 -4.65
N GLY A 33 -14.54 -5.27 -3.89
CA GLY A 33 -14.77 -5.62 -2.49
C GLY A 33 -13.79 -4.96 -1.52
N ILE A 34 -13.15 -3.86 -1.92
CA ILE A 34 -12.17 -3.14 -1.13
C ILE A 34 -12.86 -2.01 -0.37
N HIS A 35 -12.77 -2.07 0.95
CA HIS A 35 -13.38 -1.09 1.83
C HIS A 35 -12.40 0.03 2.14
N ILE A 36 -12.81 1.25 1.79
CA ILE A 36 -12.08 2.46 2.13
C ILE A 36 -12.76 3.17 3.29
N LYS A 37 -11.93 3.75 4.14
CA LYS A 37 -12.37 4.55 5.28
C LYS A 37 -12.65 5.99 4.88
N SER A 38 -11.81 6.56 4.01
CA SER A 38 -11.97 7.93 3.53
C SER A 38 -11.15 8.17 2.26
N ILE A 39 -11.66 9.04 1.38
CA ILE A 39 -10.88 9.64 0.28
C ILE A 39 -10.82 11.15 0.48
N THR A 40 -9.60 11.68 0.51
CA THR A 40 -9.33 13.09 0.71
C THR A 40 -8.48 13.62 -0.45
N PRO A 41 -9.02 14.48 -1.33
CA PRO A 41 -8.22 15.17 -2.33
C PRO A 41 -7.35 16.25 -1.65
N LYS A 42 -6.04 16.26 -1.96
CA LYS A 42 -5.05 17.25 -1.51
C LYS A 42 -4.35 17.88 -2.71
N GLY A 43 -4.94 18.94 -3.27
CA GLY A 43 -4.34 19.70 -4.36
C GLY A 43 -4.08 18.81 -5.59
N ALA A 44 -2.81 18.55 -5.89
CA ALA A 44 -2.38 17.67 -6.99
C ALA A 44 -2.17 16.20 -6.56
N SER A 45 -2.64 15.82 -5.38
CA SER A 45 -2.55 14.46 -4.83
C SER A 45 -3.88 14.02 -4.22
N LEU A 46 -4.08 12.71 -4.06
CA LEU A 46 -5.29 12.13 -3.48
C LEU A 46 -4.90 11.08 -2.44
N LEU A 47 -5.40 11.26 -1.21
CA LEU A 47 -5.16 10.38 -0.08
C LEU A 47 -6.34 9.44 0.09
N ILE A 48 -6.09 8.14 0.10
CA ILE A 48 -7.08 7.10 0.35
C ILE A 48 -6.67 6.36 1.62
N ARG A 49 -7.57 6.31 2.60
CA ARG A 49 -7.41 5.52 3.82
C ARG A 49 -8.19 4.23 3.71
N LEU A 50 -7.57 3.13 4.07
CA LEU A 50 -8.11 1.77 4.02
C LEU A 50 -8.11 1.16 5.41
N ASP A 51 -9.15 0.41 5.67
CA ASP A 51 -9.41 -0.27 6.92
C ASP A 51 -10.16 -1.54 6.55
N PRO A 52 -9.50 -2.73 6.56
CA PRO A 52 -8.17 -3.06 7.09
C PRO A 52 -6.95 -2.81 6.14
N PRO A 53 -5.70 -2.72 6.66
CA PRO A 53 -4.48 -2.39 5.89
C PRO A 53 -4.06 -3.48 4.89
N GLU A 54 -4.51 -4.71 5.12
CA GLU A 54 -4.33 -5.86 4.24
C GLU A 54 -4.98 -5.66 2.87
N GLN A 55 -5.98 -4.77 2.77
CA GLN A 55 -6.60 -4.40 1.51
C GLN A 55 -5.80 -3.36 0.71
N GLN A 56 -4.71 -2.81 1.27
CA GLN A 56 -3.91 -1.77 0.62
C GLN A 56 -3.19 -2.30 -0.65
N LEU A 57 -2.77 -3.58 -0.64
CA LEU A 57 -2.15 -4.25 -1.78
C LEU A 57 -3.13 -4.43 -2.95
N PRO A 58 -4.28 -5.12 -2.79
CA PRO A 58 -5.25 -5.27 -3.87
C PRO A 58 -5.80 -3.90 -4.32
N ALA A 59 -5.95 -2.95 -3.41
CA ALA A 59 -6.35 -1.58 -3.74
C ALA A 59 -5.36 -0.92 -4.68
N ARG A 60 -4.06 -1.03 -4.39
CA ARG A 60 -3.04 -0.51 -5.29
C ARG A 60 -3.15 -1.12 -6.67
N GLU A 61 -3.30 -2.45 -6.77
CA GLU A 61 -3.35 -3.12 -8.07
C GLU A 61 -4.56 -2.68 -8.89
N VAL A 62 -5.73 -2.58 -8.25
CA VAL A 62 -6.96 -2.08 -8.88
C VAL A 62 -6.81 -0.64 -9.35
N LEU A 63 -6.23 0.22 -8.50
CA LEU A 63 -5.96 1.62 -8.84
C LEU A 63 -4.91 1.73 -9.95
N GLN A 64 -3.88 0.90 -9.93
CA GLN A 64 -2.82 0.86 -10.95
C GLN A 64 -3.35 0.41 -12.30
N ASN A 65 -4.30 -0.53 -12.31
CA ASN A 65 -5.00 -0.94 -13.53
C ASN A 65 -6.04 0.11 -13.99
N SER A 66 -6.56 0.92 -13.07
CA SER A 66 -7.54 1.96 -13.38
C SER A 66 -6.94 3.26 -13.88
N LEU A 67 -5.78 3.62 -13.36
CA LEU A 67 -5.14 4.87 -13.66
C LEU A 67 -4.35 4.70 -14.95
N THR A 68 -4.80 5.39 -16.00
CA THR A 68 -4.04 5.51 -17.25
C THR A 68 -2.66 6.09 -16.97
N SER A 69 -1.63 5.62 -17.70
CA SER A 69 -0.23 6.05 -17.55
C SER A 69 -0.09 7.56 -17.26
N GLY A 70 0.55 7.90 -16.14
CA GLY A 70 0.70 9.30 -15.69
C GLY A 70 0.36 9.57 -14.23
N TYR A 71 0.02 8.54 -13.46
CA TYR A 71 -0.18 8.63 -12.01
C TYR A 71 0.79 7.73 -11.25
N SER A 72 1.28 8.21 -10.12
CA SER A 72 2.16 7.47 -9.22
C SER A 72 1.41 7.13 -7.94
N ILE A 73 1.32 5.84 -7.61
CA ILE A 73 0.63 5.34 -6.42
C ILE A 73 1.69 4.92 -5.40
N VAL A 74 1.67 5.52 -4.22
CA VAL A 74 2.57 5.25 -3.11
C VAL A 74 1.77 4.57 -1.99
N LEU A 75 2.29 3.45 -1.52
CA LEU A 75 1.78 2.71 -0.38
C LEU A 75 2.45 3.21 0.89
N ASN A 76 1.68 3.68 1.86
CA ASN A 76 2.14 3.90 3.23
C ASN A 76 1.70 2.70 4.07
N LEU A 77 2.29 1.52 3.83
CA LEU A 77 2.15 0.42 4.79
C LEU A 77 3.02 0.78 6.00
N PRO A 78 2.54 0.66 7.25
CA PRO A 78 3.43 0.51 8.37
C PRO A 78 4.18 -0.81 8.17
N LEU A 79 5.35 -0.75 7.54
CA LEU A 79 6.29 -1.87 7.45
C LEU A 79 6.95 -2.06 8.82
N THR A 80 6.14 -2.31 9.84
CA THR A 80 6.59 -2.85 11.11
C THR A 80 5.84 -4.16 11.31
N PRO A 81 6.43 -5.27 10.90
CA PRO A 81 6.01 -6.53 11.45
C PRO A 81 6.50 -6.57 12.90
N SER A 82 5.65 -6.13 13.83
CA SER A 82 5.91 -6.16 15.27
C SER A 82 5.92 -7.58 15.86
N HIS A 83 6.27 -8.60 15.06
CA HIS A 83 6.33 -9.98 15.51
C HIS A 83 7.49 -10.82 14.93
N TRP A 84 8.39 -10.29 14.08
CA TRP A 84 9.55 -11.06 13.58
C TRP A 84 10.92 -10.37 13.64
N ALA A 85 11.10 -9.30 14.41
CA ALA A 85 12.42 -8.69 14.64
C ALA A 85 13.29 -9.49 15.64
N GLY A 86 13.39 -10.81 15.47
CA GLY A 86 14.16 -11.70 16.35
C GLY A 86 14.92 -12.84 15.66
N GLU A 87 14.61 -13.20 14.41
CA GLU A 87 15.16 -14.44 13.83
C GLU A 87 16.23 -14.23 12.73
N PHE A 88 16.38 -13.01 12.18
CA PHE A 88 17.31 -12.75 11.07
C PHE A 88 18.63 -12.08 11.47
N VAL A 89 19.05 -12.20 12.73
CA VAL A 89 20.44 -11.91 13.13
C VAL A 89 21.13 -13.22 13.54
N GLY A 90 21.72 -13.89 12.56
CA GLY A 90 22.91 -14.73 12.74
C GLY A 90 22.70 -16.15 13.25
N PHE A 91 22.37 -17.07 12.35
CA PHE A 91 22.75 -18.48 12.53
C PHE A 91 24.28 -18.63 12.52
N PRO A 92 24.91 -19.29 13.52
CA PRO A 92 26.27 -19.78 13.37
C PRO A 92 26.25 -21.11 12.61
N LEU A 93 26.55 -21.08 11.30
CA LEU A 93 26.72 -22.30 10.50
C LEU A 93 28.21 -22.66 10.40
N ASN A 94 28.74 -23.37 11.40
CA ASN A 94 29.91 -24.24 11.22
C ASN A 94 29.85 -25.47 12.13
N GLN A 95 28.98 -26.42 11.79
CA GLN A 95 29.21 -27.81 12.14
C GLN A 95 29.96 -28.46 10.99
N GLY A 96 31.28 -28.54 11.13
CA GLY A 96 32.16 -29.25 10.20
C GLY A 96 33.18 -30.07 10.97
N SER A 97 32.74 -31.13 11.67
CA SER A 97 33.62 -32.18 12.21
C SER A 97 32.85 -33.48 12.45
N ASN A 98 32.84 -34.38 11.46
CA ASN A 98 33.10 -35.83 11.53
C ASN A 98 32.92 -36.42 10.11
N PRO A 99 33.61 -37.49 9.62
CA PRO A 99 34.18 -38.61 10.38
C PRO A 99 35.52 -39.23 9.91
N ALA A 100 36.27 -39.81 10.85
CA ALA A 100 36.95 -41.13 10.78
C ALA A 100 37.89 -41.33 11.99
#